data_AF-A0A6M1Z233-F1
#
_entry.id   AF-A0A6M1Z233-F1
#
_cell.length_a   1.000
_cell.length_b   1.000
_cell.length_c   1.000
_cell.angle_alpha   90.00
_cell.angle_beta   90.00
_cell.angle_gamma   90.00
#
_symmetry.space_group_name_H-M   'P 1'
#
loop_
_entity.id
_entity.type
_entity.pdbx_description
1 polymer ?
#
loop_
_entity_poly.entity_id
_entity_poly.type
_entity_poly.pdbx_seq_one_letter_code
_entity_poly.pdbx_strand_id
1 'polypeptide(L)'
;MASVSLKGSSLQYEPETEAQIAEIKKNRAYRDDLDIERAQSRLQRREKGVYIILPNADSKNKFTIVQATTPGKDIFRILELEIEPSKVKVDDEYIEKSREFSNVTDAMQGHKDILQTPYGLYR
;
A
#
# COMPACT_ATOMS: atom_id res chain seq x y z
N MET A 1 -32.48 33.12 -11.91
CA MET A 1 -32.58 32.04 -10.91
C MET A 1 -32.78 30.74 -11.67
N ALA A 2 -31.75 29.92 -11.80
CA ALA A 2 -31.83 28.62 -12.48
C ALA A 2 -31.23 27.57 -11.55
N SER A 3 -32.11 26.74 -11.02
CA SER A 3 -31.82 25.58 -10.20
C SER A 3 -31.22 24.48 -11.08
N VAL A 4 -30.07 23.92 -10.71
CA VAL A 4 -29.56 22.69 -11.34
C VAL A 4 -29.37 21.62 -10.28
N SER A 5 -30.40 20.77 -10.24
CA SER A 5 -30.39 19.32 -10.02
C SER A 5 -29.29 18.69 -9.18
N LEU A 6 -29.72 18.23 -8.00
CA LEU A 6 -29.24 17.03 -7.33
C LEU A 6 -29.25 15.86 -8.32
N LYS A 7 -28.09 15.30 -8.63
CA LYS A 7 -27.96 14.00 -9.30
C LYS A 7 -27.13 13.08 -8.42
N GLY A 8 -27.67 11.87 -8.26
CA GLY A 8 -27.34 10.91 -7.21
C GLY A 8 -25.86 10.63 -7.02
N SER A 9 -25.52 10.48 -5.74
CA SER A 9 -24.29 9.87 -5.22
C SER A 9 -24.13 8.44 -5.73
N SER A 10 -23.81 8.29 -7.01
CA SER A 10 -22.94 7.19 -7.41
C SER A 10 -21.57 7.64 -6.92
N LEU A 11 -20.91 6.86 -6.06
CA LEU A 11 -19.47 7.01 -5.85
C LEU A 11 -18.81 6.79 -7.21
N GLN A 12 -18.75 7.85 -8.02
CA GLN A 12 -17.92 7.93 -9.19
C GLN A 12 -16.51 7.91 -8.63
N TYR A 13 -15.84 6.77 -8.78
CA TYR A 13 -14.41 6.76 -8.65
C TYR A 13 -13.89 7.79 -9.65
N GLU A 14 -13.16 8.79 -9.15
CA GLU A 14 -12.43 9.70 -10.03
C GLU A 14 -11.54 8.81 -10.91
N PRO A 15 -11.54 9.00 -12.24
CA PRO A 15 -10.82 8.12 -13.17
C PRO A 15 -9.34 7.95 -12.82
N GLU A 16 -8.77 8.95 -12.14
CA GLU A 16 -7.41 8.96 -11.60
C GLU A 16 -7.20 7.91 -10.49
N THR A 17 -8.20 7.68 -9.63
CA THR A 17 -8.14 6.67 -8.57
C THR A 17 -8.18 5.26 -9.16
N GLU A 18 -9.04 5.02 -10.16
CA GLU A 18 -9.15 3.70 -10.81
C GLU A 18 -7.87 3.35 -11.58
N ALA A 19 -7.28 4.32 -12.27
CA ALA A 19 -6.01 4.14 -12.97
C ALA A 19 -4.88 3.72 -12.00
N GLN A 20 -4.80 4.38 -10.85
CA GLN A 20 -3.83 4.08 -9.80
C GLN A 20 -4.06 2.71 -9.15
N ILE A 21 -5.32 2.34 -8.87
CA ILE A 21 -5.68 1.00 -8.38
C ILE A 21 -5.27 -0.07 -9.41
N ALA A 22 -5.54 0.17 -10.69
CA ALA A 22 -5.15 -0.76 -11.75
C ALA A 22 -3.62 -0.90 -11.85
N GLU A 23 -2.87 0.16 -11.57
CA GLU A 23 -1.40 0.12 -11.52
C GLU A 23 -0.90 -0.74 -10.36
N ILE A 24 -1.49 -0.63 -9.16
CA ILE A 24 -1.17 -1.55 -8.04
C ILE A 24 -1.44 -2.99 -8.43
N LYS A 25 -2.59 -3.27 -9.05
CA LYS A 25 -2.96 -4.65 -9.44
C LYS A 25 -2.03 -5.25 -10.49
N LYS A 26 -1.35 -4.42 -11.29
CA LYS A 26 -0.32 -4.85 -12.24
C LYS A 26 1.03 -5.12 -11.57
N ASN A 27 1.24 -4.67 -10.34
CA ASN A 27 2.48 -4.91 -9.62
C ASN A 27 2.66 -6.43 -9.38
N ARG A 28 3.84 -6.96 -9.71
CA ARG A 28 4.15 -8.39 -9.54
C ARG A 28 4.02 -8.89 -8.10
N ALA A 29 4.18 -8.00 -7.12
CA ALA A 29 4.02 -8.28 -5.70
C ALA A 29 2.55 -8.30 -5.24
N TYR A 30 1.60 -7.87 -6.07
CA TYR A 30 0.18 -7.88 -5.75
C TYR A 30 -0.38 -9.30 -5.70
N ARG A 31 -1.09 -9.62 -4.62
CA ARG A 31 -1.74 -10.90 -4.38
C ARG A 31 -3.10 -10.65 -3.75
N ASP A 32 -4.16 -11.01 -4.45
CA ASP A 32 -5.53 -11.02 -3.96
C ASP A 32 -5.97 -12.39 -3.41
N ASP A 33 -5.13 -13.42 -3.61
CA ASP A 33 -5.33 -14.79 -3.11
C ASP A 33 -4.81 -15.01 -1.67
N LEU A 34 -4.19 -13.99 -1.07
CA LEU A 34 -3.51 -14.09 0.22
C LEU A 34 -4.09 -13.13 1.25
N ASP A 35 -4.11 -13.59 2.50
CA ASP A 35 -4.27 -12.75 3.69
C ASP A 35 -2.88 -12.37 4.27
N ILE A 36 -2.89 -11.53 5.30
CA ILE A 36 -1.66 -11.04 5.95
C ILE A 36 -0.84 -12.20 6.53
N GLU A 37 -1.47 -13.15 7.23
CA GLU A 37 -0.78 -14.28 7.88
C GLU A 37 -0.07 -15.19 6.86
N ARG A 38 -0.74 -15.48 5.73
CA ARG A 38 -0.17 -16.24 4.62
C ARG A 38 0.93 -15.47 3.89
N ALA A 39 0.76 -14.15 3.74
CA ALA A 39 1.80 -13.30 3.18
C ALA A 39 3.06 -13.30 4.05
N GLN A 40 2.91 -13.14 5.37
CA GLN A 40 3.99 -13.25 6.35
C GLN A 40 4.68 -14.61 6.27
N SER A 41 3.91 -15.71 6.27
CA SER A 41 4.44 -17.07 6.13
C SER A 41 5.25 -17.26 4.84
N ARG A 42 4.82 -16.68 3.71
CA ARG A 42 5.56 -16.71 2.44
C ARG A 42 6.83 -15.86 2.48
N LEU A 43 6.85 -14.81 3.30
CA LEU A 43 7.94 -13.87 3.45
C LEU A 43 8.99 -14.31 4.49
N GLN A 44 8.67 -15.17 5.45
CA GLN A 44 9.59 -15.69 6.49
C GLN A 44 10.93 -16.17 5.92
N ARG A 45 10.88 -16.87 4.78
CA ARG A 45 12.04 -17.50 4.12
C ARG A 45 12.63 -16.66 2.99
N ARG A 46 12.14 -15.43 2.81
CA ARG A 46 12.57 -14.55 1.72
C ARG A 46 13.65 -13.59 2.20
N GLU A 47 14.40 -13.07 1.25
CA GLU A 47 15.41 -12.05 1.50
C GLU A 47 14.78 -10.78 2.05
N LYS A 48 15.60 -10.00 2.76
CA LYS A 48 15.21 -8.69 3.27
C LYS A 48 14.75 -7.81 2.11
N GLY A 49 13.67 -7.06 2.30
CA GLY A 49 13.18 -6.14 1.28
C GLY A 49 12.13 -6.73 0.35
N VAL A 50 11.90 -8.05 0.37
CA VAL A 50 10.78 -8.66 -0.35
C VAL A 50 9.47 -8.26 0.33
N TYR A 51 8.50 -7.82 -0.47
CA TYR A 51 7.18 -7.42 -0.01
C TYR A 51 6.08 -8.07 -0.84
N ILE A 52 4.88 -8.10 -0.28
CA ILE A 52 3.65 -8.53 -0.93
C ILE A 52 2.62 -7.42 -0.71
N ILE A 53 1.87 -7.07 -1.74
CA ILE A 53 0.77 -6.11 -1.67
C ILE A 53 -0.54 -6.90 -1.67
N LEU A 54 -1.41 -6.62 -0.71
CA LEU A 54 -2.70 -7.27 -0.53
C LEU A 54 -3.82 -6.23 -0.68
N PRO A 55 -4.97 -6.57 -1.27
CA PRO A 55 -6.14 -5.72 -1.17
C PRO A 55 -6.66 -5.68 0.27
N ASN A 56 -7.11 -4.53 0.73
CA ASN A 56 -7.80 -4.43 2.01
C ASN A 56 -9.28 -4.85 1.82
N ALA A 57 -9.80 -5.63 2.77
CA ALA A 57 -11.18 -6.14 2.70
C ALA A 57 -12.24 -5.05 2.92
N ASP A 58 -11.91 -4.02 3.70
CA ASP A 58 -12.82 -2.95 4.11
C ASP A 58 -12.93 -1.84 3.06
N SER A 59 -11.91 -1.65 2.23
CA SER A 59 -11.91 -0.60 1.20
C SER A 59 -11.13 -1.00 -0.05
N LYS A 60 -11.77 -0.81 -1.22
CA LYS A 60 -11.16 -1.04 -2.55
C LYS A 60 -10.02 -0.09 -2.89
N ASN A 61 -9.91 1.02 -2.16
CA ASN A 61 -8.86 2.02 -2.34
C ASN A 61 -7.71 1.81 -1.35
N LYS A 62 -7.85 0.85 -0.43
CA LYS A 62 -6.84 0.53 0.56
C LYS A 62 -6.13 -0.78 0.21
N PHE A 63 -4.85 -0.81 0.49
CA PHE A 63 -3.97 -1.94 0.26
C PHE A 63 -3.05 -2.10 1.45
N THR A 64 -2.69 -3.34 1.75
CA THR A 64 -1.75 -3.64 2.82
C THR A 64 -0.46 -4.18 2.20
N ILE A 65 0.66 -3.56 2.53
CA ILE A 65 1.99 -4.01 2.13
C ILE A 65 2.61 -4.75 3.31
N VAL A 66 2.85 -6.04 3.13
CA VAL A 66 3.56 -6.87 4.10
C VAL A 66 4.98 -7.05 3.61
N GLN A 67 5.96 -6.75 4.45
CA GLN A 67 7.37 -6.75 4.07
C GLN A 67 8.24 -7.56 5.03
N ALA A 68 9.15 -8.37 4.48
CA ALA A 68 10.22 -9.02 5.24
C ALA A 68 11.30 -7.99 5.63
N THR A 69 11.46 -7.74 6.93
CA THR A 69 12.48 -6.80 7.44
C THR A 69 13.82 -7.48 7.74
N THR A 70 13.79 -8.77 8.10
CA THR A 70 14.96 -9.58 8.43
C THR A 70 14.75 -11.03 7.96
N PRO A 71 15.66 -11.63 7.19
CA PRO A 71 15.52 -13.03 6.75
C PRO A 71 15.54 -13.99 7.94
N GLY A 72 14.62 -14.96 7.97
CA GLY A 72 14.59 -15.99 9.01
C GLY A 72 14.13 -15.53 10.40
N LYS A 73 13.60 -14.31 10.52
CA LYS A 73 12.88 -13.85 11.72
C LYS A 73 11.44 -13.50 11.35
N ASP A 74 10.52 -13.73 12.28
CA ASP A 74 9.10 -13.38 12.16
C ASP A 74 8.83 -11.87 12.34
N ILE A 75 9.77 -11.02 11.92
CA ILE A 75 9.63 -9.56 12.02
C ILE A 75 9.23 -9.02 10.65
N PHE A 76 7.94 -8.71 10.53
CA PHE A 76 7.36 -8.10 9.34
C PHE A 76 7.04 -6.64 9.60
N ARG A 77 7.15 -5.84 8.55
CA ARG A 77 6.61 -4.49 8.54
C ARG A 77 5.32 -4.52 7.75
N ILE A 78 4.29 -3.92 8.32
CA ILE A 78 2.97 -3.79 7.71
C ILE A 78 2.78 -2.31 7.43
N LEU A 79 2.47 -1.98 6.19
CA LEU A 79 2.11 -0.63 5.80
C LEU A 79 0.74 -0.65 5.17
N GLU A 80 -0.04 0.37 5.46
CA GLU A 80 -1.30 0.60 4.80
C GLU A 80 -1.11 1.65 3.72
N LEU A 81 -1.65 1.39 2.54
CA LEU A 81 -1.64 2.31 1.43
C LEU A 81 -3.07 2.66 1.09
N GLU A 82 -3.39 3.94 1.11
CA GLU A 82 -4.71 4.46 0.75
C GLU A 82 -4.59 5.37 -0.48
N ILE A 83 -5.33 5.03 -1.54
CA ILE A 83 -5.40 5.82 -2.77
C ILE A 83 -6.57 6.79 -2.68
N GLU A 84 -6.24 8.07 -2.76
CA GLU A 84 -7.19 9.17 -2.93
C GLU A 84 -7.03 9.76 -4.35
N PRO A 85 -8.03 10.51 -4.86
CA PRO A 85 -7.98 11.07 -6.21
C PRO A 85 -6.71 11.88 -6.51
N SER A 86 -6.25 12.67 -5.54
CA SER A 86 -5.12 13.60 -5.71
C SER A 86 -3.83 13.19 -5.00
N LYS A 87 -3.84 12.07 -4.27
CA LYS A 87 -2.67 11.61 -3.50
C LYS A 87 -2.77 10.14 -3.10
N VAL A 88 -1.62 9.58 -2.74
CA VAL A 88 -1.50 8.26 -2.12
C VAL A 88 -0.90 8.42 -0.74
N LYS A 89 -1.61 7.94 0.27
CA LYS A 89 -1.12 7.88 1.64
C LYS A 89 -0.51 6.52 1.89
N VAL A 90 0.63 6.50 2.58
CA VAL A 90 1.28 5.30 3.07
C VAL A 90 1.49 5.47 4.57
N ASP A 91 0.75 4.71 5.35
CA ASP A 91 0.84 4.66 6.80
C ASP A 91 1.70 3.47 7.22
N ASP A 92 2.66 3.75 8.10
CA ASP A 92 3.54 2.74 8.65
C ASP A 92 3.26 2.58 10.14
N GLU A 93 2.59 1.49 10.48
CA GLU A 93 2.25 1.16 11.86
C GLU A 93 3.49 0.95 12.73
N TYR A 94 4.60 0.48 12.15
CA TYR A 94 5.77 0.10 12.92
C TYR A 94 6.55 1.31 13.46
N ILE A 95 6.57 2.41 12.71
CA ILE A 95 7.24 3.66 13.11
C ILE A 95 6.26 4.79 13.43
N GLU A 96 4.95 4.50 13.39
CA GLU A 96 3.86 5.46 13.56
C GLU A 96 4.05 6.72 12.70
N LYS A 97 4.36 6.52 11.40
CA LYS A 97 4.51 7.63 10.44
C LYS A 97 3.69 7.42 9.19
N SER A 98 3.01 8.48 8.81
CA SER A 98 2.32 8.61 7.53
C SER A 98 3.18 9.38 6.54
N ARG A 99 3.15 8.98 5.28
CA ARG A 99 3.73 9.73 4.15
C ARG A 99 2.70 9.88 3.05
N GLU A 100 2.68 11.06 2.44
CA GLU A 100 1.83 11.34 1.29
C GLU A 100 2.70 11.43 0.03
N PHE A 101 2.19 10.85 -1.05
CA PHE A 101 2.81 10.83 -2.36
C PHE A 101 1.81 11.32 -3.41
N SER A 102 2.31 11.87 -4.50
CA SER A 102 1.46 12.39 -5.58
C SER A 102 0.76 11.28 -6.39
N ASN A 103 1.34 10.07 -6.42
CA ASN A 103 0.81 8.92 -7.15
C ASN A 103 1.36 7.59 -6.60
N VAL A 104 0.77 6.48 -7.03
CA VAL A 104 1.17 5.12 -6.64
C VAL A 104 2.61 4.79 -7.02
N THR A 105 3.08 5.21 -8.19
CA THR A 105 4.45 4.91 -8.63
C THR A 105 5.49 5.55 -7.71
N ASP A 106 5.29 6.81 -7.34
CA ASP A 106 6.12 7.52 -6.38
C ASP A 106 6.02 6.89 -4.99
N ALA A 107 4.81 6.48 -4.56
CA ALA A 107 4.62 5.77 -3.30
C ALA A 107 5.39 4.45 -3.28
N MET A 108 5.33 3.65 -4.35
CA MET A 108 6.04 2.37 -4.47
C MET A 108 7.56 2.55 -4.56
N GLN A 109 8.03 3.60 -5.23
CA GLN A 109 9.46 3.88 -5.35
C GLN A 109 10.02 4.46 -4.04
N GLY A 110 9.34 5.43 -3.44
CA GLY A 110 9.69 5.96 -2.13
C GLY A 110 9.60 4.88 -1.06
N HIS A 111 8.68 3.91 -1.20
CA HIS A 111 8.63 2.73 -0.35
C HIS A 111 9.93 1.92 -0.44
N LYS A 112 10.42 1.58 -1.64
CA LYS A 112 11.70 0.87 -1.81
C LYS A 112 12.87 1.54 -1.08
N ASP A 113 12.94 2.87 -1.08
CA ASP A 113 14.00 3.61 -0.38
C ASP A 113 13.88 3.46 1.14
N ILE A 114 12.65 3.48 1.66
CA ILE A 114 12.33 3.19 3.07
C ILE A 114 12.64 1.72 3.44
N LEU A 115 12.56 0.79 2.47
CA LEU A 115 12.88 -0.63 2.64
C LEU A 115 14.38 -0.91 2.65
N GLN A 116 15.18 -0.09 1.98
CA GLN A 116 16.64 -0.23 1.91
C GLN A 116 17.38 0.41 3.07
N THR A 117 16.78 1.36 3.79
CA THR A 117 17.39 1.90 5.02
C THR A 117 17.57 0.76 6.04
N PRO A 118 18.82 0.45 6.44
CA PRO A 118 19.05 -0.51 7.50
C PRO A 118 18.47 0.05 8.79
N TYR A 119 17.48 -0.64 9.36
CA TYR A 119 17.15 -0.47 10.77
C TYR A 119 18.37 -0.87 11.60
N GLY A 120 19.15 0.15 11.96
CA GLY A 120 20.40 0.03 12.69
C GLY A 120 21.16 1.35 12.93
N LEU A 121 20.56 2.52 12.67
CA LEU A 121 21.23 3.82 12.85
C LEU A 121 20.43 4.89 13.62
N TYR A 122 19.33 4.53 14.27
CA TYR A 122 18.79 5.35 15.36
C TYR A 122 19.13 4.65 16.69
N ARG A 123 20.34 4.93 17.17
CA ARG A 123 20.67 4.96 18.60
C ARG A 123 20.48 6.38 19.09
#